data_AF-A0A1E7FWN3-F1
#
_entry.id   AF-A0A1E7FWN3-F1
#
_cell.length_a   1.000
_cell.length_b   1.000
_cell.length_c   1.000
_cell.angle_alpha   90.00
_cell.angle_beta   90.00
_cell.angle_gamma   90.00
#
_symmetry.space_group_name_H-M   'P 1'
#
loop_
_entity.id
_entity.type
_entity.pdbx_description
1 polymer ?
#
loop_
_entity_poly.entity_id
_entity_poly.type
_entity_poly.pdbx_seq_one_letter_code
_entity_poly.pdbx_strand_id
1 'polypeptide(L)'
;MGENGNNDDYDWFSLKENGKYDHDFSIEDLEDDDTTVEMALSDIDGIHSLKKHPQVTRLQHEKKVALYVALGFLVAIGLGLIPLSWKNKQHNDEEDAFVGNALKLLGENHHMISCSENNSEKISLDEWLDQDMQDITTLCDPEFHGQSKKAAPSETTHVKVFIMMGESNMVGAGLVHGDVDGTLEYTVSKKKRFAHLIDNHDENNNISNNGEILWNTRDDVRYVAVRDDFQVYEDRWLSVDNERNYFGIEQQFGYVMGEMLNEPVLIIKSASGRNTLGGDILPPRSRQYEKDGFVYPGYGESPQRWRNGEYPIENNWQAGMMYDESVANIRKVLHNINKYYPGASTYEISGFVWWQGNSDRRIDAYVEKYEENLTRLIQSLQFDFRSPDAKFVTATLGQNGYDMNGNTKLIFDSQMNISSHENYPGFTGSVATVDTRSSWRGPFQPGHIDDHEYKDGPHYGNNAETFLEVGNAVGLAMARLLLE
;
A
#
# COMPACT_ATOMS: atom_id res chain seq x y z
N MET A 1 41.53 -42.38 15.16
CA MET A 1 41.47 -41.96 16.58
C MET A 1 42.12 -40.59 16.64
N GLY A 2 41.45 -39.46 16.82
CA GLY A 2 40.02 -39.14 17.00
C GLY A 2 39.86 -37.59 16.98
N GLU A 3 38.66 -37.17 16.58
CA GLU A 3 37.84 -36.00 17.03
C GLU A 3 38.42 -34.57 16.88
N ASN A 4 37.87 -33.65 16.06
CA ASN A 4 36.53 -33.03 15.93
C ASN A 4 35.98 -32.34 17.20
N GLY A 5 35.85 -31.01 17.10
CA GLY A 5 35.09 -30.16 18.03
C GLY A 5 35.31 -28.66 17.77
N ASN A 6 34.72 -28.12 16.69
CA ASN A 6 34.54 -26.67 16.53
C ASN A 6 33.21 -26.28 17.20
N ASN A 7 33.30 -25.50 18.27
CA ASN A 7 32.20 -24.73 18.85
C ASN A 7 32.69 -23.28 18.87
N ASP A 8 32.20 -22.47 17.95
CA ASP A 8 32.30 -21.01 18.03
C ASP A 8 30.88 -20.44 17.91
N ASP A 9 30.20 -20.37 19.05
CA ASP A 9 29.04 -19.50 19.27
C ASP A 9 29.56 -18.05 19.34
N TYR A 10 29.19 -17.22 18.35
CA TYR A 10 29.50 -15.79 18.39
C TYR A 10 28.29 -15.00 18.92
N ASP A 11 28.53 -14.44 20.10
CA ASP A 11 27.71 -13.54 20.89
C ASP A 11 27.60 -12.16 20.21
N TRP A 12 26.38 -11.67 20.01
CA TRP A 12 26.09 -10.45 19.24
C TRP A 12 25.55 -9.32 20.13
N PHE A 13 26.29 -8.82 21.12
CA PHE A 13 25.94 -7.51 21.74
C PHE A 13 27.14 -6.74 22.32
N SER A 14 27.24 -5.45 21.98
CA SER A 14 27.72 -4.42 22.92
C SER A 14 27.02 -3.07 22.70
N LEU A 15 26.17 -2.75 23.68
CA LEU A 15 25.96 -1.50 24.41
C LEU A 15 26.03 -0.13 23.69
N LYS A 16 24.96 0.66 23.87
CA LYS A 16 25.07 2.06 24.31
C LYS A 16 24.17 2.32 25.52
N GLU A 17 24.80 2.47 26.67
CA GLU A 17 24.23 3.06 27.88
C GLU A 17 24.24 4.60 27.79
N ASN A 18 23.12 5.22 28.19
CA ASN A 18 22.98 6.34 29.13
C ASN A 18 21.90 7.33 28.72
N GLY A 19 20.84 7.39 29.54
CA GLY A 19 19.81 8.43 29.49
C GLY A 19 18.71 8.16 30.52
N LYS A 20 18.97 8.47 31.79
CA LYS A 20 17.99 8.47 32.88
C LYS A 20 16.80 9.38 32.56
N TYR A 21 15.57 8.93 32.84
CA TYR A 21 14.51 9.79 33.38
C TYR A 21 13.67 9.02 34.40
N ASP A 22 13.69 9.53 35.64
CA ASP A 22 12.69 9.32 36.68
C ASP A 22 11.33 9.87 36.19
N HIS A 23 10.23 9.22 36.54
CA HIS A 23 9.05 9.86 37.16
C HIS A 23 7.97 8.80 37.49
N ASP A 24 7.72 8.62 38.79
CA ASP A 24 6.51 8.02 39.36
C ASP A 24 5.26 8.81 38.95
N PHE A 25 4.18 8.13 38.58
CA PHE A 25 2.82 8.65 38.70
C PHE A 25 1.86 7.55 39.18
N SER A 26 1.23 7.82 40.31
CA SER A 26 0.22 7.02 40.99
C SER A 26 -1.14 7.09 40.31
N ILE A 27 -1.84 5.96 40.27
CA ILE A 27 -3.25 5.81 39.89
C ILE A 27 -4.11 6.23 41.07
N GLU A 28 -4.80 7.36 40.98
CA GLU A 28 -6.00 7.72 41.75
C GLU A 28 -6.70 8.85 40.98
N ASP A 29 -8.03 8.74 40.85
CA ASP A 29 -8.98 9.65 40.17
C ASP A 29 -9.57 9.16 38.82
N LEU A 30 -10.36 8.09 38.88
CA LEU A 30 -11.46 7.82 37.95
C LEU A 30 -12.65 7.24 38.74
N GLU A 31 -13.43 8.12 39.37
CA GLU A 31 -14.82 7.86 39.77
C GLU A 31 -15.73 8.92 39.10
N ASP A 32 -16.96 8.51 38.82
CA ASP A 32 -18.10 9.21 38.18
C ASP A 32 -18.17 9.26 36.63
N ASP A 33 -18.90 8.29 36.03
CA ASP A 33 -20.18 8.56 35.34
C ASP A 33 -20.80 7.27 34.75
N ASP A 34 -21.88 6.76 35.36
CA ASP A 34 -22.53 5.48 35.02
C ASP A 34 -23.85 5.66 34.22
N THR A 35 -23.94 6.70 33.37
CA THR A 35 -25.19 7.07 32.67
C THR A 35 -25.20 6.91 31.14
N THR A 36 -24.13 6.42 30.52
CA THR A 36 -24.02 6.30 29.05
C THR A 36 -24.34 4.92 28.47
N VAL A 37 -24.50 3.89 29.30
CA VAL A 37 -24.66 2.50 28.83
C VAL A 37 -26.13 2.13 28.55
N GLU A 38 -27.11 2.73 29.22
CA GLU A 38 -28.53 2.35 29.04
C GLU A 38 -29.18 2.95 27.78
N MET A 39 -28.70 4.07 27.23
CA MET A 39 -29.27 4.63 26.00
C MET A 39 -28.87 3.87 24.73
N ALA A 40 -27.64 3.34 24.68
CA ALA A 40 -27.11 2.64 23.51
C ALA A 40 -27.78 1.29 23.23
N LEU A 41 -28.40 0.67 24.25
CA LEU A 41 -29.07 -0.62 24.10
C LEU A 41 -30.50 -0.50 23.51
N SER A 42 -31.15 0.67 23.63
CA SER A 42 -32.51 0.86 23.12
C SER A 42 -32.58 1.03 21.58
N ASP A 43 -31.52 1.53 20.95
CA ASP A 43 -31.44 1.72 19.49
C ASP A 43 -31.12 0.42 18.72
N ILE A 44 -30.53 -0.58 19.38
CA ILE A 44 -30.18 -1.87 18.78
C ILE A 44 -31.44 -2.74 18.55
N ASP A 45 -32.42 -2.67 19.44
CA ASP A 45 -33.66 -3.44 19.34
C ASP A 45 -34.61 -2.91 18.25
N GLY A 46 -34.60 -1.58 18.00
CA GLY A 46 -35.35 -0.97 16.89
C GLY A 46 -34.87 -1.41 15.50
N ILE A 47 -33.55 -1.61 15.33
CA ILE A 47 -32.94 -2.01 14.06
C ILE A 47 -33.11 -3.51 13.78
N HIS A 48 -33.12 -4.34 14.83
CA HIS A 48 -33.36 -5.78 14.69
C HIS A 48 -34.80 -6.13 14.27
N SER A 49 -35.76 -5.27 14.60
CA SER A 49 -37.17 -5.40 14.20
C SER A 49 -37.39 -5.16 12.70
N LEU A 50 -36.71 -4.18 12.10
CA LEU A 50 -36.83 -3.83 10.67
C LEU A 50 -36.32 -4.92 9.72
N LYS A 51 -35.26 -5.66 10.09
CA LYS A 51 -34.71 -6.77 9.29
C LYS A 51 -35.61 -8.01 9.26
N LYS A 52 -36.53 -8.16 10.22
CA LYS A 52 -37.47 -9.30 10.31
C LYS A 52 -38.82 -9.02 9.64
N HIS A 53 -39.00 -7.85 9.02
CA HIS A 53 -40.25 -7.50 8.37
C HIS A 53 -40.44 -8.32 7.07
N PRO A 54 -41.50 -9.15 6.93
CA PRO A 54 -41.67 -10.08 5.81
C PRO A 54 -41.65 -9.43 4.42
N GLN A 55 -42.00 -8.15 4.35
CA GLN A 55 -42.02 -7.33 3.12
C GLN A 55 -40.60 -6.96 2.65
N VAL A 56 -39.67 -6.67 3.58
CA VAL A 56 -38.28 -6.27 3.28
C VAL A 56 -37.46 -7.47 2.82
N THR A 57 -37.65 -8.62 3.46
CA THR A 57 -36.99 -9.88 3.07
C THR A 57 -37.47 -10.34 1.69
N ARG A 58 -38.75 -10.15 1.37
CA ARG A 58 -39.34 -10.47 0.05
C ARG A 58 -38.78 -9.58 -1.07
N LEU A 59 -38.70 -8.26 -0.85
CA LEU A 59 -38.12 -7.30 -1.80
C LEU A 59 -36.64 -7.55 -2.10
N GLN A 60 -35.83 -7.94 -1.10
CA GLN A 60 -34.42 -8.29 -1.32
C GLN A 60 -34.26 -9.62 -2.07
N HIS A 61 -35.17 -10.58 -1.85
CA HIS A 61 -35.16 -11.85 -2.56
C HIS A 61 -35.59 -11.66 -4.03
N GLU A 62 -36.63 -10.89 -4.29
CA GLU A 62 -37.13 -10.58 -5.65
C GLU A 62 -36.07 -9.83 -6.49
N LYS A 63 -35.32 -8.88 -5.91
CA LYS A 63 -34.22 -8.17 -6.60
C LYS A 63 -33.03 -9.07 -6.93
N LYS A 64 -32.64 -9.98 -6.03
CA LYS A 64 -31.55 -10.94 -6.29
C LYS A 64 -31.96 -11.96 -7.37
N VAL A 65 -33.19 -12.46 -7.32
CA VAL A 65 -33.71 -13.38 -8.35
C VAL A 65 -33.74 -12.72 -9.72
N ALA A 66 -34.18 -11.46 -9.83
CA ALA A 66 -34.17 -10.73 -11.10
C ALA A 66 -32.75 -10.57 -11.69
N LEU A 67 -31.75 -10.31 -10.84
CA LEU A 67 -30.36 -10.18 -11.27
C LEU A 67 -29.79 -11.51 -11.78
N TYR A 68 -30.04 -12.62 -11.07
CA TYR A 68 -29.58 -13.95 -11.51
C TYR A 68 -30.28 -14.43 -12.78
N VAL A 69 -31.56 -14.10 -12.97
CA VAL A 69 -32.28 -14.41 -14.22
C VAL A 69 -31.72 -13.59 -15.39
N ALA A 70 -31.41 -12.31 -15.18
CA ALA A 70 -30.81 -11.46 -16.21
C ALA A 70 -29.40 -11.95 -16.62
N LEU A 71 -28.56 -12.31 -15.64
CA LEU A 71 -27.26 -12.93 -15.89
C LEU A 71 -27.38 -14.30 -16.59
N GLY A 72 -28.35 -15.12 -16.19
CA GLY A 72 -28.65 -16.39 -16.86
C GLY A 72 -29.06 -16.23 -18.33
N PHE A 73 -29.86 -15.20 -18.63
CA PHE A 73 -30.25 -14.87 -20.01
C PHE A 73 -29.07 -14.37 -20.84
N LEU A 74 -28.21 -13.51 -20.29
CA LEU A 74 -27.02 -13.00 -20.98
C LEU A 74 -26.02 -14.12 -21.29
N VAL A 75 -25.84 -15.06 -20.36
CA VAL A 75 -25.00 -16.24 -20.57
C VAL A 75 -25.60 -17.18 -21.62
N ALA A 76 -26.92 -17.40 -21.59
CA ALA A 76 -27.58 -18.25 -22.59
C ALA A 76 -27.55 -17.67 -24.02
N ILE A 77 -27.59 -16.33 -24.15
CA ILE A 77 -27.45 -15.62 -25.42
C ILE A 77 -25.99 -15.67 -25.89
N GLY A 78 -25.01 -15.42 -25.00
CA GLY A 78 -23.59 -15.51 -25.32
C GLY A 78 -23.12 -16.91 -25.71
N LEU A 79 -23.76 -17.95 -25.16
CA LEU A 79 -23.51 -19.36 -25.51
C LEU A 79 -24.33 -19.84 -26.73
N GLY A 80 -25.14 -18.99 -27.34
CA GLY A 80 -25.95 -19.33 -28.53
C GLY A 80 -27.07 -20.35 -28.28
N LEU A 81 -27.44 -20.57 -27.01
CA LEU A 81 -28.48 -21.53 -26.61
C LEU A 81 -29.90 -20.99 -26.85
N ILE A 82 -30.04 -19.69 -27.13
CA ILE A 82 -31.30 -19.03 -27.50
C ILE A 82 -31.09 -18.27 -28.81
N PRO A 83 -31.86 -18.54 -29.88
CA PRO A 83 -31.73 -17.81 -31.14
C PRO A 83 -32.17 -16.35 -31.01
N LEU A 84 -31.42 -15.43 -31.63
CA LEU A 84 -31.64 -13.97 -31.60
C LEU A 84 -32.98 -13.47 -32.18
N SER A 85 -33.82 -14.36 -32.73
CA SER A 85 -35.09 -13.99 -33.38
C SER A 85 -36.24 -13.69 -32.42
N TRP A 86 -35.99 -13.61 -31.11
CA TRP A 86 -36.99 -13.24 -30.09
C TRP A 86 -37.41 -11.76 -30.11
N LYS A 87 -36.90 -10.95 -31.05
CA LYS A 87 -37.22 -9.51 -31.15
C LYS A 87 -38.60 -9.17 -31.74
N ASN A 88 -39.42 -10.12 -32.18
CA ASN A 88 -40.67 -9.83 -32.92
C ASN A 88 -41.89 -10.65 -32.49
N LYS A 89 -42.29 -10.59 -31.22
CA LYS A 89 -43.67 -10.95 -30.81
C LYS A 89 -44.18 -9.96 -29.76
N GLN A 90 -45.27 -9.27 -30.10
CA GLN A 90 -46.05 -8.44 -29.16
C GLN A 90 -46.54 -9.29 -27.98
N HIS A 91 -46.16 -8.92 -26.76
CA HIS A 91 -46.85 -9.34 -25.53
C HIS A 91 -46.72 -8.29 -24.41
N ASN A 92 -47.91 -7.92 -23.90
CA ASN A 92 -48.36 -7.27 -22.66
C ASN A 92 -47.48 -6.28 -21.87
N ASP A 93 -48.12 -5.13 -21.60
CA ASP A 93 -47.61 -3.83 -21.12
C ASP A 93 -46.93 -3.77 -19.72
N GLU A 94 -46.52 -4.89 -19.11
CA GLU A 94 -45.78 -4.87 -17.83
C GLU A 94 -44.29 -5.28 -17.95
N GLU A 95 -43.89 -6.03 -18.99
CA GLU A 95 -42.47 -6.38 -19.22
C GLU A 95 -41.67 -5.28 -19.94
N ASP A 96 -42.33 -4.44 -20.74
CA ASP A 96 -41.69 -3.34 -21.47
C ASP A 96 -41.19 -2.21 -20.56
N ALA A 97 -41.78 -2.04 -19.36
CA ALA A 97 -41.32 -1.06 -18.39
C ALA A 97 -39.97 -1.45 -17.74
N PHE A 98 -39.70 -2.75 -17.62
CA PHE A 98 -38.46 -3.25 -17.01
C PHE A 98 -37.28 -3.17 -18.00
N VAL A 99 -37.50 -3.58 -19.24
CA VAL A 99 -36.50 -3.49 -20.32
C VAL A 99 -36.27 -2.03 -20.73
N GLY A 100 -37.32 -1.21 -20.77
CA GLY A 100 -37.24 0.22 -21.06
C GLY A 100 -36.42 1.00 -20.01
N ASN A 101 -36.58 0.68 -18.72
CA ASN A 101 -35.79 1.32 -17.66
C ASN A 101 -34.33 0.84 -17.63
N ALA A 102 -34.08 -0.44 -17.94
CA ALA A 102 -32.72 -0.97 -18.06
C ALA A 102 -31.96 -0.35 -19.25
N LEU A 103 -32.62 -0.14 -20.39
CA LEU A 103 -32.04 0.52 -21.56
C LEU A 103 -31.83 2.03 -21.34
N LYS A 104 -32.66 2.67 -20.52
CA LYS A 104 -32.50 4.10 -20.17
C LYS A 104 -31.29 4.32 -19.25
N LEU A 105 -31.03 3.39 -18.32
CA LEU A 105 -29.82 3.35 -17.50
C LEU A 105 -28.53 3.10 -18.32
N LEU A 106 -28.64 2.42 -19.47
CA LEU A 106 -27.52 2.17 -20.38
C LEU A 106 -27.34 3.27 -21.44
N GLY A 107 -28.35 4.10 -21.68
CA GLY A 107 -28.38 5.15 -22.70
C GLY A 107 -27.79 6.50 -22.26
N GLU A 108 -27.58 6.74 -20.97
CA GLU A 108 -27.03 8.00 -20.46
C GLU A 108 -25.48 8.05 -20.45
N ASN A 109 -24.80 6.94 -20.78
CA ASN A 109 -23.33 6.84 -20.82
C ASN A 109 -22.79 6.27 -22.15
N HIS A 110 -23.20 6.82 -23.30
CA HIS A 110 -22.52 6.50 -24.57
C HIS A 110 -22.30 7.75 -25.44
N HIS A 111 -21.08 8.27 -25.39
CA HIS A 111 -20.42 8.75 -26.60
C HIS A 111 -19.19 7.88 -26.85
N MET A 112 -19.19 7.26 -28.04
CA MET A 112 -18.04 6.74 -28.79
C MET A 112 -17.40 5.42 -28.33
N ILE A 113 -17.93 4.28 -28.79
CA ILE A 113 -17.11 3.24 -29.44
C ILE A 113 -17.95 2.61 -30.56
N SER A 114 -17.56 2.83 -31.81
CA SER A 114 -17.93 1.95 -32.93
C SER A 114 -16.63 1.49 -33.58
N CYS A 115 -16.26 0.24 -33.37
CA CYS A 115 -15.26 -0.43 -34.19
C CYS A 115 -15.89 -1.68 -34.79
N SER A 116 -15.78 -1.74 -36.12
CA SER A 116 -16.32 -2.74 -37.02
C SER A 116 -15.67 -4.12 -36.85
N GLU A 117 -16.47 -5.15 -37.10
CA GLU A 117 -16.06 -6.55 -37.25
C GLU A 117 -15.00 -6.75 -38.36
N ASN A 118 -14.19 -7.81 -38.17
CA ASN A 118 -13.24 -8.46 -39.09
C ASN A 118 -11.77 -8.03 -39.02
N ASN A 119 -10.98 -8.70 -38.18
CA ASN A 119 -9.94 -9.63 -38.64
C ASN A 119 -9.30 -10.38 -37.46
N SER A 120 -9.20 -11.69 -37.60
CA SER A 120 -8.47 -12.56 -36.68
C SER A 120 -6.98 -12.53 -37.00
N GLU A 121 -6.19 -11.78 -36.24
CA GLU A 121 -4.73 -11.98 -36.17
C GLU A 121 -4.34 -12.23 -34.70
N LYS A 122 -3.60 -13.33 -34.49
CA LYS A 122 -3.03 -13.68 -33.19
C LYS A 122 -1.86 -12.73 -32.93
N ILE A 123 -2.07 -11.78 -32.03
CA ILE A 123 -1.01 -10.95 -31.47
C ILE A 123 -0.20 -11.83 -30.50
N SER A 124 1.14 -11.81 -30.62
CA SER A 124 2.01 -12.51 -29.69
C SER A 124 2.10 -11.77 -28.35
N LEU A 125 2.37 -12.47 -27.24
CA LEU A 125 2.41 -11.88 -25.89
C LEU A 125 3.42 -10.72 -25.78
N ASP A 126 4.50 -10.78 -26.56
CA ASP A 126 5.53 -9.74 -26.61
C ASP A 126 5.04 -8.48 -27.38
N GLU A 127 4.24 -8.65 -28.43
CA GLU A 127 3.61 -7.51 -29.15
C GLU A 127 2.50 -6.85 -28.33
N TRP A 128 1.80 -7.60 -27.47
CA TRP A 128 0.79 -7.06 -26.56
C TRP A 128 1.44 -6.19 -25.45
N LEU A 129 2.58 -6.62 -24.91
CA LEU A 129 3.34 -5.87 -23.90
C LEU A 129 3.96 -4.58 -24.46
N ASP A 130 4.45 -4.61 -25.70
CA ASP A 130 5.01 -3.42 -26.36
C ASP A 130 3.92 -2.40 -26.74
N GLN A 131 2.70 -2.85 -27.07
CA GLN A 131 1.58 -1.96 -27.38
C GLN A 131 1.07 -1.22 -26.13
N ASP A 132 0.94 -1.90 -25.00
CA ASP A 132 0.56 -1.26 -23.72
C ASP A 132 1.62 -0.26 -23.23
N MET A 133 2.91 -0.54 -23.47
CA MET A 133 3.99 0.40 -23.12
C MET A 133 3.99 1.65 -24.02
N GLN A 134 3.60 1.52 -25.30
CA GLN A 134 3.44 2.67 -26.20
C GLN A 134 2.19 3.50 -25.88
N ASP A 135 1.08 2.86 -25.49
CA ASP A 135 -0.12 3.56 -25.04
C ASP A 135 0.10 4.27 -23.71
N ILE A 136 0.94 3.73 -22.81
CA ILE A 136 1.39 4.41 -21.58
C ILE A 136 2.24 5.64 -21.90
N THR A 137 3.12 5.62 -22.92
CA THR A 137 3.84 6.83 -23.33
C THR A 137 2.95 7.88 -23.98
N THR A 138 1.79 7.49 -24.52
CA THR A 138 0.84 8.42 -25.16
C THR A 138 -0.06 9.13 -24.12
N LEU A 139 -0.21 8.56 -22.92
CA LEU A 139 -0.81 9.25 -21.76
C LEU A 139 0.08 10.36 -21.17
N CYS A 140 1.34 10.47 -21.62
CA CYS A 140 2.28 11.53 -21.25
C CYS A 140 2.37 12.67 -22.28
N ASP A 141 1.40 12.78 -23.19
CA ASP A 141 1.34 13.87 -24.17
C ASP A 141 1.16 15.23 -23.46
N PRO A 142 2.08 16.21 -23.61
CA PRO A 142 2.06 17.47 -22.87
C PRO A 142 0.90 18.44 -23.20
N GLU A 143 -0.05 18.06 -24.08
CA GLU A 143 -1.18 18.92 -24.48
C GLU A 143 -2.51 18.67 -23.76
N PHE A 144 -2.58 17.79 -22.75
CA PHE A 144 -3.79 17.64 -21.93
C PHE A 144 -3.91 18.77 -20.88
N HIS A 145 -4.11 20.02 -21.35
CA HIS A 145 -4.62 21.10 -20.52
C HIS A 145 -6.12 20.92 -20.25
N GLY A 146 -6.48 19.84 -19.56
CA GLY A 146 -7.77 19.72 -18.91
C GLY A 146 -7.73 20.58 -17.65
N GLN A 147 -8.40 21.73 -17.66
CA GLN A 147 -8.66 22.48 -16.43
C GLN A 147 -9.41 21.57 -15.45
N SER A 148 -8.68 21.02 -14.47
CA SER A 148 -9.23 20.39 -13.28
C SER A 148 -10.22 21.37 -12.65
N LYS A 149 -11.51 21.08 -12.74
CA LYS A 149 -12.51 21.71 -11.89
C LYS A 149 -12.44 21.02 -10.53
N LYS A 150 -11.41 21.39 -9.76
CA LYS A 150 -11.31 21.12 -8.32
C LYS A 150 -12.62 21.60 -7.68
N ALA A 151 -13.37 20.69 -7.06
CA ALA A 151 -14.60 21.06 -6.38
C ALA A 151 -14.25 22.08 -5.28
N ALA A 152 -15.02 23.15 -5.16
CA ALA A 152 -14.86 24.08 -4.05
C ALA A 152 -15.06 23.31 -2.73
N PRO A 153 -14.26 23.58 -1.68
CA PRO A 153 -14.35 22.86 -0.42
C PRO A 153 -15.77 23.00 0.15
N SER A 154 -16.51 21.89 0.19
CA SER A 154 -17.74 21.80 0.96
C SER A 154 -17.39 21.82 2.44
N GLU A 155 -18.30 22.25 3.32
CA GLU A 155 -18.08 22.33 4.78
C GLU A 155 -17.68 20.99 5.44
N THR A 156 -17.66 19.89 4.69
CA THR A 156 -17.14 18.59 5.11
C THR A 156 -16.21 18.02 4.04
N THR A 157 -14.89 18.05 4.26
CA THR A 157 -13.94 17.37 3.38
C THR A 157 -13.87 15.89 3.73
N HIS A 158 -14.15 15.03 2.75
CA HIS A 158 -13.89 13.59 2.82
C HIS A 158 -12.48 13.32 2.26
N VAL A 159 -11.66 12.56 2.98
CA VAL A 159 -10.25 12.32 2.64
C VAL A 159 -10.00 10.85 2.30
N LYS A 160 -9.31 10.61 1.19
CA LYS A 160 -8.76 9.30 0.83
C LYS A 160 -7.45 9.08 1.58
N VAL A 161 -7.38 8.01 2.36
CA VAL A 161 -6.23 7.68 3.20
C VAL A 161 -5.47 6.50 2.61
N PHE A 162 -4.15 6.66 2.50
CA PHE A 162 -3.22 5.60 2.15
C PHE A 162 -2.26 5.36 3.28
N ILE A 163 -2.13 4.09 3.68
CA ILE A 163 -1.24 3.68 4.77
C ILE A 163 0.01 3.03 4.15
N MET A 164 1.18 3.60 4.43
CA MET A 164 2.46 3.06 3.99
C MET A 164 3.15 2.35 5.15
N MET A 165 3.52 1.09 4.97
CA MET A 165 4.25 0.30 5.97
C MET A 165 5.46 -0.42 5.37
N GLY A 166 6.45 -0.66 6.21
CA GLY A 166 7.64 -1.42 5.81
C GLY A 166 8.83 -1.16 6.71
N GLU A 167 10.02 -1.46 6.20
CA GLU A 167 11.28 -1.28 6.92
C GLU A 167 12.05 -0.03 6.48
N SER A 168 13.36 -0.03 6.72
CA SER A 168 14.35 0.97 6.32
C SER A 168 14.25 1.46 4.86
N ASN A 169 13.78 0.64 3.92
CA ASN A 169 13.50 1.06 2.54
C ASN A 169 12.25 1.97 2.45
N MET A 170 11.17 1.65 3.17
CA MET A 170 9.97 2.47 3.21
C MET A 170 10.17 3.79 3.96
N VAL A 171 11.07 3.83 4.97
CA VAL A 171 11.41 5.07 5.69
C VAL A 171 11.75 6.20 4.72
N GLY A 172 12.54 5.88 3.69
CA GLY A 172 12.99 6.83 2.67
C GLY A 172 14.45 7.19 2.85
N ALA A 173 15.24 6.92 1.81
CA ALA A 173 16.68 7.12 1.81
C ALA A 173 17.19 7.63 0.45
N GLY A 174 16.29 8.08 -0.44
CA GLY A 174 16.68 8.73 -1.69
C GLY A 174 17.33 10.07 -1.39
N LEU A 175 18.58 10.25 -1.82
CA LEU A 175 19.38 11.44 -1.52
C LEU A 175 18.89 12.66 -2.29
N VAL A 176 18.57 13.75 -1.59
CA VAL A 176 18.09 14.98 -2.23
C VAL A 176 19.24 15.75 -2.86
N HIS A 177 20.22 16.15 -2.04
CA HIS A 177 21.22 17.14 -2.44
C HIS A 177 22.45 16.55 -3.14
N GLY A 178 22.98 17.32 -4.08
CA GLY A 178 24.26 17.11 -4.73
C GLY A 178 24.17 17.14 -6.26
N ASP A 179 25.25 17.58 -6.92
CA ASP A 179 25.36 17.58 -8.39
C ASP A 179 26.07 16.30 -8.90
N VAL A 180 25.55 15.14 -8.51
CA VAL A 180 26.08 13.82 -8.91
C VAL A 180 24.94 12.89 -9.31
N ASP A 181 25.16 12.06 -10.33
CA ASP A 181 24.15 11.13 -10.83
C ASP A 181 23.67 10.19 -9.72
N GLY A 182 22.40 10.28 -9.33
CA GLY A 182 21.80 9.48 -8.25
C GLY A 182 21.17 10.33 -7.16
N THR A 183 21.46 11.63 -7.10
CA THR A 183 20.72 12.60 -6.27
C THR A 183 19.46 13.08 -6.98
N LEU A 184 18.51 13.60 -6.21
CA LEU A 184 17.30 14.18 -6.77
C LEU A 184 17.62 15.43 -7.59
N GLU A 185 18.45 16.33 -7.07
CA GLU A 185 18.84 17.57 -7.76
C GLU A 185 19.46 17.28 -9.14
N TYR A 186 20.34 16.28 -9.25
CA TYR A 186 20.91 15.87 -10.54
C TYR A 186 19.84 15.26 -11.45
N THR A 187 18.98 14.40 -10.90
CA THR A 187 17.89 13.74 -11.64
C THR A 187 16.96 14.76 -12.30
N VAL A 188 16.53 15.78 -11.55
CA VAL A 188 15.60 16.79 -12.08
C VAL A 188 16.30 17.84 -12.95
N SER A 189 17.50 18.29 -12.56
CA SER A 189 18.16 19.42 -13.23
C SER A 189 18.99 19.02 -14.45
N LYS A 190 19.69 17.87 -14.40
CA LYS A 190 20.58 17.41 -15.48
C LYS A 190 19.93 16.36 -16.35
N LYS A 191 19.29 15.34 -15.74
CA LYS A 191 18.57 14.31 -16.51
C LYS A 191 17.19 14.74 -16.99
N LYS A 192 16.65 15.85 -16.45
CA LYS A 192 15.31 16.38 -16.79
C LYS A 192 14.18 15.39 -16.57
N ARG A 193 14.33 14.49 -15.60
CA ARG A 193 13.30 13.52 -15.20
C ARG A 193 12.58 14.02 -13.96
N PHE A 194 11.31 13.65 -13.80
CA PHE A 194 10.49 14.10 -12.67
C PHE A 194 10.44 15.63 -12.52
N ALA A 195 10.40 16.35 -13.66
CA ALA A 195 10.43 17.81 -13.69
C ALA A 195 9.20 18.46 -13.01
N HIS A 196 8.11 17.71 -12.84
CA HIS A 196 6.91 18.11 -12.10
C HIS A 196 7.15 18.33 -10.60
N LEU A 197 8.28 17.84 -10.07
CA LEU A 197 8.68 18.09 -8.68
C LEU A 197 9.26 19.48 -8.48
N ILE A 198 9.71 20.16 -9.54
CA ILE A 198 10.20 21.53 -9.48
C ILE A 198 9.02 22.49 -9.53
N ASP A 199 9.03 23.52 -8.70
CA ASP A 199 8.08 24.62 -8.83
C ASP A 199 8.44 25.44 -10.09
N ASN A 200 7.60 25.31 -11.11
CA ASN A 200 7.74 26.00 -12.39
C ASN A 200 6.77 27.18 -12.54
N HIS A 201 6.24 27.73 -11.44
CA HIS A 201 5.38 28.93 -11.50
C HIS A 201 6.11 30.12 -12.18
N ASP A 202 7.43 30.17 -12.09
CA ASP A 202 8.27 31.02 -12.91
C ASP A 202 9.49 30.21 -13.38
N GLU A 203 9.53 29.87 -14.67
CA GLU A 203 10.60 29.10 -15.29
C GLU A 203 11.99 29.76 -15.16
N ASN A 204 12.04 31.06 -14.87
CA ASN A 204 13.27 31.81 -14.64
C ASN A 204 13.64 31.93 -13.16
N ASN A 205 12.80 31.41 -12.24
CA ASN A 205 12.94 31.59 -10.79
C ASN A 205 12.58 30.32 -9.99
N ASN A 206 13.02 29.16 -10.47
CA ASN A 206 12.90 27.88 -9.74
C ASN A 206 14.07 27.61 -8.79
N ILE A 207 14.95 28.61 -8.59
CA ILE A 207 16.07 28.58 -7.65
C ILE A 207 15.86 29.71 -6.64
N SER A 208 15.96 29.38 -5.35
CA SER A 208 15.87 30.33 -4.26
C SER A 208 17.09 31.28 -4.21
N ASN A 209 17.00 32.35 -3.41
CA ASN A 209 18.12 33.29 -3.23
C ASN A 209 19.39 32.66 -2.64
N ASN A 210 19.27 31.53 -1.94
CA ASN A 210 20.38 30.73 -1.41
C ASN A 210 20.88 29.64 -2.38
N GLY A 211 20.34 29.56 -3.59
CA GLY A 211 20.79 28.63 -4.63
C GLY A 211 20.17 27.24 -4.57
N GLU A 212 19.09 27.05 -3.80
CA GLU A 212 18.39 25.76 -3.68
C GLU A 212 17.25 25.66 -4.70
N ILE A 213 16.91 24.45 -5.12
CA ILE A 213 15.73 24.22 -5.96
C ILE A 213 14.47 24.51 -5.15
N LEU A 214 13.55 25.27 -5.75
CA LEU A 214 12.18 25.43 -5.26
C LEU A 214 11.36 24.21 -5.70
N TRP A 215 10.86 23.47 -4.73
CA TRP A 215 10.08 22.25 -4.97
C TRP A 215 8.59 22.53 -4.98
N ASN A 216 7.90 21.91 -5.93
CA ASN A 216 6.46 21.96 -6.06
C ASN A 216 5.80 21.32 -4.82
N THR A 217 4.81 22.02 -4.26
CA THR A 217 4.07 21.57 -3.09
C THR A 217 2.62 21.31 -3.46
N ARG A 218 2.12 20.11 -3.15
CA ARG A 218 0.72 19.76 -3.34
C ARG A 218 -0.14 20.24 -2.17
N ASP A 219 -1.17 21.01 -2.47
CA ASP A 219 -2.15 21.56 -1.53
C ASP A 219 -3.38 20.65 -1.31
N ASP A 220 -3.36 19.47 -1.92
CA ASP A 220 -4.41 18.43 -1.85
C ASP A 220 -3.88 17.08 -1.37
N VAL A 221 -2.57 16.97 -1.09
CA VAL A 221 -1.94 15.76 -0.55
C VAL A 221 -1.17 16.09 0.73
N ARG A 222 -1.62 15.53 1.85
CA ARG A 222 -0.92 15.58 3.13
C ARG A 222 -0.07 14.33 3.32
N TYR A 223 1.08 14.50 3.95
CA TYR A 223 1.97 13.42 4.34
C TYR A 223 2.28 13.50 5.83
N VAL A 224 2.00 12.40 6.53
CA VAL A 224 2.25 12.22 7.96
C VAL A 224 3.13 10.99 8.15
N ALA A 225 4.25 11.15 8.85
CA ALA A 225 5.11 10.04 9.23
C ALA A 225 5.07 9.83 10.75
N VAL A 226 4.80 8.60 11.16
CA VAL A 226 4.81 8.14 12.55
C VAL A 226 5.75 6.94 12.68
N ARG A 227 6.27 6.69 13.88
CA ARG A 227 7.10 5.51 14.18
C ARG A 227 6.65 4.83 15.47
N ASP A 228 7.32 3.73 15.80
CA ASP A 228 7.15 2.84 16.94
C ASP A 228 7.26 3.52 18.33
N ASP A 229 7.62 4.81 18.41
CA ASP A 229 7.76 5.59 19.65
C ASP A 229 6.58 6.54 19.93
N PHE A 230 5.51 6.44 19.13
CA PHE A 230 4.33 7.30 19.19
C PHE A 230 4.57 8.80 18.87
N GLN A 231 5.71 9.13 18.26
CA GLN A 231 5.99 10.48 17.79
C GLN A 231 5.56 10.68 16.34
N VAL A 232 5.20 11.93 16.04
CA VAL A 232 4.99 12.42 14.68
C VAL A 232 6.30 13.02 14.20
N TYR A 233 6.88 12.40 13.17
CA TYR A 233 8.16 12.82 12.58
C TYR A 233 7.97 13.79 11.42
N GLU A 234 6.85 13.69 10.72
CA GLU A 234 6.47 14.58 9.62
C GLU A 234 4.97 14.83 9.66
N ASP A 235 4.59 16.07 9.37
CA ASP A 235 3.20 16.51 9.25
C ASP A 235 3.13 17.71 8.31
N ARG A 236 3.16 17.46 6.99
CA ARG A 236 3.35 18.51 5.98
C ARG A 236 2.53 18.25 4.72
N TRP A 237 2.39 19.31 3.93
CA TRP A 237 1.96 19.18 2.54
C TRP A 237 3.04 18.42 1.75
N LEU A 238 2.62 17.61 0.78
CA LEU A 238 3.56 16.80 0.01
C LEU A 238 4.44 17.70 -0.86
N SER A 239 5.73 17.69 -0.57
CA SER A 239 6.79 18.45 -1.25
C SER A 239 8.13 17.80 -0.93
N VAL A 240 9.17 18.07 -1.72
CA VAL A 240 10.51 17.71 -1.27
C VAL A 240 10.93 18.70 -0.19
N ASP A 241 11.41 18.20 0.95
CA ASP A 241 11.85 19.02 2.07
C ASP A 241 13.34 19.31 1.96
N ASN A 242 13.71 20.55 1.62
CA ASN A 242 15.11 20.97 1.48
C ASN A 242 15.91 20.88 2.80
N GLU A 243 15.26 20.88 3.96
CA GLU A 243 15.97 20.69 5.23
C GLU A 243 16.30 19.20 5.47
N ARG A 244 15.60 18.30 4.75
CA ARG A 244 15.83 16.87 4.79
C ARG A 244 16.64 16.44 3.59
N ASN A 245 17.81 15.87 3.86
CA ASN A 245 18.65 15.32 2.80
C ASN A 245 18.10 14.00 2.20
N TYR A 246 16.95 13.50 2.65
CA TYR A 246 16.38 12.23 2.20
C TYR A 246 14.86 12.28 2.05
N PHE A 247 14.35 11.52 1.08
CA PHE A 247 12.93 11.27 0.86
C PHE A 247 12.70 9.78 0.53
N GLY A 248 11.45 9.34 0.54
CA GLY A 248 11.08 7.97 0.15
C GLY A 248 10.09 7.92 -1.02
N ILE A 249 9.47 6.75 -1.19
CA ILE A 249 8.52 6.52 -2.29
C ILE A 249 7.23 7.35 -2.16
N GLU A 250 6.95 7.89 -0.97
CA GLU A 250 5.81 8.76 -0.69
C GLU A 250 5.76 9.97 -1.61
N GLN A 251 6.92 10.49 -2.01
CA GLN A 251 6.99 11.71 -2.81
C GLN A 251 6.32 11.49 -4.17
N GLN A 252 6.71 10.41 -4.87
CA GLN A 252 6.16 10.12 -6.18
C GLN A 252 4.80 9.41 -6.09
N PHE A 253 4.60 8.52 -5.11
CA PHE A 253 3.30 7.90 -4.87
C PHE A 253 2.22 8.95 -4.62
N GLY A 254 2.48 9.92 -3.74
CA GLY A 254 1.52 10.96 -3.40
C GLY A 254 1.26 11.92 -4.54
N TYR A 255 2.27 12.19 -5.37
CA TYR A 255 2.06 12.94 -6.60
C TYR A 255 1.08 12.22 -7.54
N VAL A 256 1.28 10.92 -7.78
CA VAL A 256 0.36 10.11 -8.60
C VAL A 256 -1.04 10.09 -8.01
N MET A 257 -1.21 9.87 -6.70
CA MET A 257 -2.54 9.87 -6.07
C MET A 257 -3.23 11.23 -6.17
N GLY A 258 -2.50 12.34 -6.00
CA GLY A 258 -3.07 13.68 -6.14
C GLY A 258 -3.46 14.04 -7.57
N GLU A 259 -2.87 13.42 -8.58
CA GLU A 259 -3.29 13.57 -9.98
C GLU A 259 -4.50 12.68 -10.33
N MET A 260 -4.53 11.46 -9.79
CA MET A 260 -5.53 10.46 -10.18
C MET A 260 -6.86 10.57 -9.42
N LEU A 261 -6.86 11.19 -8.24
CA LEU A 261 -8.04 11.30 -7.39
C LEU A 261 -8.56 12.74 -7.35
N ASN A 262 -9.89 12.89 -7.35
CA ASN A 262 -10.51 14.21 -7.19
C ASN A 262 -10.60 14.60 -5.70
N GLU A 263 -10.66 13.59 -4.83
CA GLU A 263 -10.70 13.75 -3.39
C GLU A 263 -9.32 14.06 -2.81
N PRO A 264 -9.25 14.89 -1.77
CA PRO A 264 -8.04 15.08 -0.99
C PRO A 264 -7.42 13.79 -0.47
N VAL A 265 -6.09 13.77 -0.44
CA VAL A 265 -5.30 12.60 -0.07
C VAL A 265 -4.55 12.83 1.24
N LEU A 266 -4.57 11.84 2.12
CA LEU A 266 -3.69 11.76 3.28
C LEU A 266 -2.86 10.47 3.20
N ILE A 267 -1.55 10.62 3.19
CA ILE A 267 -0.60 9.51 3.33
C ILE A 267 -0.17 9.43 4.79
N ILE A 268 -0.36 8.27 5.41
CA ILE A 268 0.14 7.97 6.76
C ILE A 268 1.20 6.89 6.61
N LYS A 269 2.46 7.23 6.87
CA LYS A 269 3.57 6.28 6.84
C LYS A 269 3.95 5.84 8.25
N SER A 270 4.03 4.54 8.45
CA SER A 270 4.60 3.91 9.63
C SER A 270 5.66 2.90 9.21
N ALA A 271 6.93 3.30 9.31
CA ALA A 271 8.06 2.48 8.91
C ALA A 271 9.26 2.76 9.82
N SER A 272 9.95 1.69 10.20
CA SER A 272 11.14 1.73 11.06
C SER A 272 12.20 0.77 10.56
N GLY A 273 13.46 1.10 10.80
CA GLY A 273 14.58 0.31 10.27
C GLY A 273 14.66 -1.08 10.90
N ARG A 274 15.17 -2.05 10.15
CA ARG A 274 15.53 -3.42 10.59
C ARG A 274 14.37 -4.35 10.98
N ASN A 275 13.13 -3.88 11.01
CA ASN A 275 11.99 -4.71 11.35
C ASN A 275 11.76 -5.86 10.35
N THR A 276 11.56 -7.07 10.88
CA THR A 276 11.26 -8.31 10.15
C THR A 276 9.77 -8.61 10.10
N LEU A 277 9.27 -9.14 8.98
CA LEU A 277 7.90 -9.62 8.86
C LEU A 277 7.71 -10.96 9.58
N GLY A 278 8.75 -11.77 9.67
CA GLY A 278 8.78 -13.03 10.43
C GLY A 278 8.89 -12.87 11.95
N GLY A 279 9.09 -11.65 12.46
CA GLY A 279 9.29 -11.38 13.88
C GLY A 279 8.66 -10.06 14.34
N ASP A 280 9.31 -8.94 14.10
CA ASP A 280 8.94 -7.64 14.69
C ASP A 280 7.54 -7.16 14.29
N ILE A 281 7.22 -7.28 12.99
CA ILE A 281 5.92 -6.92 12.39
C ILE A 281 5.12 -8.20 12.09
N LEU A 282 5.36 -9.28 12.86
CA LEU A 282 4.63 -10.53 12.66
C LEU A 282 3.13 -10.25 12.80
N PRO A 283 2.29 -10.59 11.80
CA PRO A 283 0.87 -10.25 11.88
C PRO A 283 0.14 -11.05 12.97
N PRO A 284 -0.95 -10.50 13.54
CA PRO A 284 -1.80 -11.22 14.49
C PRO A 284 -2.21 -12.60 13.97
N ARG A 285 -2.30 -13.56 14.90
CA ARG A 285 -2.68 -14.98 14.63
C ARG A 285 -1.64 -15.79 13.86
N SER A 286 -0.43 -15.28 13.68
CA SER A 286 0.71 -16.08 13.24
C SER A 286 1.05 -17.12 14.30
N ARG A 287 1.37 -18.34 13.87
CA ARG A 287 1.63 -19.48 14.75
C ARG A 287 3.12 -19.77 14.84
N GLN A 288 3.51 -20.43 15.93
CA GLN A 288 4.83 -21.04 16.03
C GLN A 288 5.11 -21.97 14.85
N TYR A 289 6.39 -22.06 14.48
CA TYR A 289 6.87 -23.04 13.52
C TYR A 289 8.29 -23.47 13.87
N GLU A 290 8.68 -24.66 13.40
CA GLU A 290 9.99 -25.22 13.65
C GLU A 290 10.87 -25.16 12.41
N LYS A 291 12.14 -24.82 12.59
CA LYS A 291 13.18 -24.92 11.56
C LYS A 291 14.54 -25.17 12.20
N ASP A 292 15.31 -26.08 11.62
CA ASP A 292 16.70 -26.39 12.01
C ASP A 292 16.88 -26.65 13.52
N GLY A 293 15.91 -27.33 14.13
CA GLY A 293 15.92 -27.65 15.56
C GLY A 293 15.57 -26.49 16.49
N PHE A 294 15.11 -25.36 15.95
CA PHE A 294 14.58 -24.23 16.70
C PHE A 294 13.07 -24.09 16.50
N VAL A 295 12.38 -23.60 17.53
CA VAL A 295 11.02 -23.10 17.45
C VAL A 295 11.08 -21.58 17.33
N TYR A 296 10.34 -21.04 16.37
CA TYR A 296 10.12 -19.61 16.17
C TYR A 296 8.76 -19.21 16.75
N PRO A 297 8.66 -18.03 17.38
CA PRO A 297 7.47 -17.60 18.12
C PRO A 297 6.26 -17.40 17.19
N GLY A 298 5.08 -17.68 17.72
CA GLY A 298 3.83 -17.10 17.23
C GLY A 298 3.68 -15.65 17.66
N TYR A 299 2.67 -14.98 17.13
CA TYR A 299 2.37 -13.59 17.50
C TYR A 299 2.12 -13.46 19.02
N GLY A 300 2.74 -12.45 19.64
CA GLY A 300 2.69 -12.17 21.07
C GLY A 300 3.65 -13.00 21.93
N GLU A 301 4.40 -13.93 21.33
CA GLU A 301 5.32 -14.80 22.06
C GLU A 301 6.77 -14.30 22.03
N SER A 302 7.58 -14.83 22.94
CA SER A 302 8.98 -14.48 23.17
C SER A 302 9.76 -15.75 23.57
N PRO A 303 11.08 -15.84 23.30
CA PRO A 303 11.94 -14.91 22.57
C PRO A 303 11.91 -15.17 21.05
N GLN A 304 12.80 -14.52 20.30
CA GLN A 304 12.93 -14.60 18.84
C GLN A 304 13.04 -16.03 18.30
N ARG A 305 13.61 -16.96 19.09
CA ARG A 305 13.58 -18.42 18.91
C ARG A 305 14.11 -19.14 20.14
N TRP A 306 13.79 -20.42 20.30
CA TRP A 306 14.37 -21.32 21.31
C TRP A 306 14.60 -22.72 20.74
N ARG A 307 15.43 -23.56 21.38
CA ARG A 307 15.66 -24.93 20.87
C ARG A 307 14.41 -25.79 21.06
N ASN A 308 14.13 -26.65 20.09
CA ASN A 308 13.01 -27.59 20.19
C ASN A 308 13.20 -28.52 21.41
N GLY A 309 12.15 -28.63 22.21
CA GLY A 309 12.16 -29.39 23.48
C GLY A 309 12.61 -28.59 24.70
N GLU A 310 13.07 -27.35 24.53
CA GLU A 310 13.38 -26.44 25.63
C GLU A 310 12.20 -25.50 25.94
N TYR A 311 12.17 -24.97 27.16
CA TYR A 311 11.22 -23.92 27.54
C TYR A 311 11.77 -22.55 27.10
N PRO A 312 10.95 -21.68 26.47
CA PRO A 312 11.40 -20.35 26.08
C PRO A 312 11.73 -19.51 27.31
N ILE A 313 12.85 -18.79 27.25
CA ILE A 313 13.21 -17.76 28.24
C ILE A 313 12.80 -16.42 27.66
N GLU A 314 11.71 -15.88 28.18
CA GLU A 314 11.13 -14.61 27.71
C GLU A 314 12.10 -13.44 27.89
N ASN A 315 12.03 -12.48 26.97
CA ASN A 315 12.70 -11.18 27.05
C ASN A 315 11.70 -10.04 26.76
N ASN A 316 12.17 -8.80 26.79
CA ASN A 316 11.30 -7.63 26.57
C ASN A 316 10.79 -7.49 25.13
N TRP A 317 11.18 -8.37 24.21
CA TRP A 317 10.68 -8.39 22.84
C TRP A 317 9.59 -9.44 22.71
N GLN A 318 8.55 -9.11 21.94
CA GLN A 318 7.47 -10.02 21.57
C GLN A 318 7.26 -9.94 20.05
N ALA A 319 6.99 -11.10 19.43
CA ALA A 319 6.70 -11.14 18.00
C ALA A 319 5.42 -10.35 17.69
N GLY A 320 5.49 -9.43 16.74
CA GLY A 320 4.39 -8.55 16.35
C GLY A 320 4.24 -7.27 17.16
N MET A 321 5.12 -7.00 18.14
CA MET A 321 5.06 -5.76 18.93
C MET A 321 5.13 -4.49 18.04
N MET A 322 5.98 -4.49 17.01
CA MET A 322 6.08 -3.36 16.09
C MET A 322 4.86 -3.23 15.16
N TYR A 323 4.16 -4.33 14.88
CA TYR A 323 2.87 -4.29 14.20
C TYR A 323 1.84 -3.53 15.06
N ASP A 324 1.74 -3.88 16.34
CA ASP A 324 0.78 -3.28 17.27
C ASP A 324 1.03 -1.78 17.46
N GLU A 325 2.29 -1.40 17.66
CA GLU A 325 2.69 -0.01 17.79
C GLU A 325 2.39 0.79 16.51
N SER A 326 2.67 0.22 15.33
CA SER A 326 2.34 0.85 14.05
C SER A 326 0.84 1.07 13.88
N VAL A 327 0.03 0.04 14.13
CA VAL A 327 -1.43 0.10 14.03
C VAL A 327 -2.00 1.12 15.03
N ALA A 328 -1.50 1.12 16.27
CA ALA A 328 -1.92 2.07 17.29
C ALA A 328 -1.60 3.52 16.88
N ASN A 329 -0.43 3.77 16.30
CA ASN A 329 -0.02 5.09 15.83
C ASN A 329 -0.85 5.60 14.66
N ILE A 330 -1.10 4.75 13.67
CA ILE A 330 -1.97 5.10 12.55
C ILE A 330 -3.38 5.42 13.05
N ARG A 331 -3.92 4.63 13.99
CA ARG A 331 -5.23 4.91 14.62
C ARG A 331 -5.26 6.26 15.34
N LYS A 332 -4.17 6.68 16.00
CA LYS A 332 -4.07 8.01 16.63
C LYS A 332 -4.15 9.14 15.59
N VAL A 333 -3.50 8.98 14.44
CA VAL A 333 -3.59 9.95 13.33
C VAL A 333 -5.01 10.02 12.80
N LEU A 334 -5.62 8.87 12.50
CA LEU A 334 -6.99 8.77 11.99
C LEU A 334 -8.03 9.33 12.96
N HIS A 335 -7.87 9.13 14.27
CA HIS A 335 -8.75 9.69 15.30
C HIS A 335 -8.71 11.23 15.30
N ASN A 336 -7.57 11.82 14.93
CA ASN A 336 -7.35 13.25 14.87
C ASN A 336 -7.31 13.77 13.44
N ILE A 337 -8.12 13.20 12.53
CA ILE A 337 -8.02 13.48 11.09
C ILE A 337 -8.02 14.96 10.73
N ASN A 338 -8.84 15.78 11.39
CA ASN A 338 -8.93 17.24 11.15
C ASN A 338 -7.62 17.97 11.50
N LYS A 339 -6.82 17.45 12.45
CA LYS A 339 -5.50 18.01 12.75
C LYS A 339 -4.53 17.79 11.57
N TYR A 340 -4.54 16.59 11.02
CA TYR A 340 -3.57 16.14 10.01
C TYR A 340 -3.98 16.51 8.59
N TYR A 341 -5.29 16.66 8.36
CA TYR A 341 -5.87 17.25 7.16
C TYR A 341 -6.91 18.30 7.58
N PRO A 342 -6.54 19.60 7.65
CA PRO A 342 -7.46 20.66 8.07
C PRO A 342 -8.75 20.70 7.26
N GLY A 343 -9.89 20.68 7.95
CA GLY A 343 -11.23 20.65 7.34
C GLY A 343 -11.76 19.24 7.05
N ALA A 344 -10.96 18.19 7.27
CA ALA A 344 -11.44 16.81 7.16
C ALA A 344 -12.39 16.46 8.30
N SER A 345 -13.53 15.89 7.95
CA SER A 345 -14.55 15.40 8.90
C SER A 345 -14.79 13.90 8.79
N THR A 346 -14.46 13.30 7.65
CA THR A 346 -14.56 11.87 7.38
C THR A 346 -13.39 11.41 6.53
N TYR A 347 -13.11 10.11 6.54
CA TYR A 347 -12.07 9.51 5.70
C TYR A 347 -12.48 8.12 5.23
N GLU A 348 -11.80 7.65 4.18
CA GLU A 348 -11.81 6.27 3.71
C GLU A 348 -10.37 5.78 3.62
N ILE A 349 -10.06 4.62 4.19
CA ILE A 349 -8.77 3.97 3.93
C ILE A 349 -8.90 3.24 2.60
N SER A 350 -8.32 3.82 1.55
CA SER A 350 -8.47 3.33 0.18
C SER A 350 -7.37 2.33 -0.19
N GLY A 351 -6.22 2.38 0.47
CA GLY A 351 -5.23 1.34 0.28
C GLY A 351 -4.03 1.35 1.21
N PHE A 352 -3.32 0.25 1.14
CA PHE A 352 -2.07 -0.02 1.84
C PHE A 352 -0.94 -0.16 0.84
N VAL A 353 0.23 0.35 1.21
CA VAL A 353 1.45 0.25 0.41
C VAL A 353 2.53 -0.39 1.26
N TRP A 354 3.15 -1.44 0.73
CA TRP A 354 4.17 -2.23 1.41
C TRP A 354 5.49 -2.22 0.65
N TRP A 355 6.58 -1.93 1.35
CA TRP A 355 7.92 -2.10 0.81
C TRP A 355 8.92 -2.51 1.90
N GLN A 356 9.23 -3.81 1.90
CA GLN A 356 9.99 -4.47 2.96
C GLN A 356 10.56 -5.79 2.44
N GLY A 357 11.51 -6.38 3.16
CA GLY A 357 11.94 -7.78 2.99
C GLY A 357 13.45 -7.97 3.14
N ASN A 358 14.21 -6.88 3.17
CA ASN A 358 15.66 -6.86 3.29
C ASN A 358 16.16 -7.35 4.65
N SER A 359 15.38 -7.16 5.72
CA SER A 359 15.67 -7.80 7.00
C SER A 359 15.36 -9.31 6.98
N ASP A 360 14.21 -9.73 6.44
CA ASP A 360 13.81 -11.15 6.44
C ASP A 360 14.76 -12.03 5.62
N ARG A 361 15.33 -11.52 4.51
CA ARG A 361 16.33 -12.28 3.73
C ARG A 361 17.56 -12.70 4.52
N ARG A 362 17.80 -12.14 5.71
CA ARG A 362 18.95 -12.47 6.58
C ARG A 362 18.68 -13.68 7.49
N ILE A 363 17.44 -14.18 7.54
CA ILE A 363 17.03 -15.27 8.44
C ILE A 363 16.25 -16.29 7.61
N ASP A 364 16.85 -17.44 7.32
CA ASP A 364 16.24 -18.47 6.44
C ASP A 364 14.84 -18.91 6.90
N ALA A 365 14.60 -18.93 8.22
CA ALA A 365 13.28 -19.23 8.79
C ALA A 365 12.21 -18.21 8.37
N TYR A 366 12.59 -16.93 8.32
CA TYR A 366 11.69 -15.85 7.94
C TYR A 366 11.46 -15.83 6.44
N VAL A 367 12.49 -16.17 5.64
CA VAL A 367 12.35 -16.34 4.18
C VAL A 367 11.30 -17.41 3.85
N GLU A 368 11.37 -18.57 4.50
CA GLU A 368 10.41 -19.68 4.26
C GLU A 368 8.97 -19.34 4.64
N LYS A 369 8.78 -18.38 5.54
CA LYS A 369 7.47 -17.93 6.01
C LYS A 369 7.00 -16.61 5.42
N TYR A 370 7.80 -15.98 4.56
CA TYR A 370 7.53 -14.62 4.10
C TYR A 370 6.20 -14.51 3.35
N GLU A 371 5.93 -15.39 2.39
CA GLU A 371 4.68 -15.40 1.61
C GLU A 371 3.44 -15.61 2.51
N GLU A 372 3.52 -16.56 3.45
CA GLU A 372 2.45 -16.83 4.42
C GLU A 372 2.19 -15.61 5.31
N ASN A 373 3.26 -15.00 5.82
CA ASN A 373 3.15 -13.84 6.70
C ASN A 373 2.68 -12.60 5.95
N LEU A 374 3.10 -12.39 4.69
CA LEU A 374 2.64 -11.26 3.88
C LEU A 374 1.15 -11.38 3.55
N THR A 375 0.71 -12.59 3.21
CA THR A 375 -0.73 -12.90 3.04
C THR A 375 -1.52 -12.54 4.30
N ARG A 376 -1.02 -12.96 5.47
CA ARG A 376 -1.66 -12.68 6.76
C ARG A 376 -1.63 -11.19 7.11
N LEU A 377 -0.56 -10.48 6.78
CA LEU A 377 -0.43 -9.04 6.99
C LEU A 377 -1.54 -8.28 6.26
N ILE A 378 -1.76 -8.58 4.98
CA ILE A 378 -2.82 -7.96 4.16
C ILE A 378 -4.18 -8.12 4.85
N GLN A 379 -4.51 -9.36 5.24
CA GLN A 379 -5.77 -9.69 5.89
C GLN A 379 -5.92 -9.00 7.25
N SER A 380 -4.85 -8.98 8.06
CA SER A 380 -4.87 -8.35 9.38
C SER A 380 -5.03 -6.83 9.27
N LEU A 381 -4.35 -6.17 8.33
CA LEU A 381 -4.52 -4.72 8.12
C LEU A 381 -5.95 -4.37 7.69
N GLN A 382 -6.51 -5.08 6.70
CA GLN A 382 -7.90 -4.87 6.28
C GLN A 382 -8.89 -5.09 7.43
N PHE A 383 -8.65 -6.11 8.26
CA PHE A 383 -9.49 -6.39 9.44
C PHE A 383 -9.36 -5.32 10.52
N ASP A 384 -8.15 -5.00 10.95
CA ASP A 384 -7.87 -4.10 12.07
C ASP A 384 -8.26 -2.65 11.78
N PHE A 385 -8.19 -2.24 10.51
CA PHE A 385 -8.67 -0.94 10.06
C PHE A 385 -10.13 -0.98 9.57
N ARG A 386 -10.83 -2.12 9.70
CA ARG A 386 -12.23 -2.30 9.26
C ARG A 386 -12.46 -1.84 7.82
N SER A 387 -11.49 -2.10 6.96
CA SER A 387 -11.43 -1.63 5.57
C SER A 387 -11.23 -2.82 4.64
N PRO A 388 -12.25 -3.70 4.50
CA PRO A 388 -12.13 -4.94 3.72
C PRO A 388 -11.91 -4.70 2.23
N ASP A 389 -12.34 -3.54 1.71
CA ASP A 389 -12.22 -3.17 0.30
C ASP A 389 -10.95 -2.36 0.00
N ALA A 390 -10.17 -2.00 1.04
CA ALA A 390 -8.92 -1.29 0.88
C ALA A 390 -7.94 -2.13 0.05
N LYS A 391 -7.40 -1.51 -0.99
CA LYS A 391 -6.46 -2.14 -1.92
C LYS A 391 -5.10 -2.33 -1.26
N PHE A 392 -4.27 -3.22 -1.79
CA PHE A 392 -2.92 -3.45 -1.28
C PHE A 392 -1.93 -3.50 -2.43
N VAL A 393 -0.87 -2.71 -2.36
CA VAL A 393 0.24 -2.76 -3.34
C VAL A 393 1.54 -3.04 -2.62
N THR A 394 2.24 -4.10 -3.04
CA THR A 394 3.62 -4.36 -2.62
C THR A 394 4.60 -3.97 -3.71
N ALA A 395 5.68 -3.29 -3.33
CA ALA A 395 6.89 -3.22 -4.14
C ALA A 395 7.78 -4.42 -3.80
N THR A 396 8.34 -5.09 -4.80
CA THR A 396 9.30 -6.17 -4.54
C THR A 396 10.64 -5.64 -4.00
N LEU A 397 11.47 -6.53 -3.45
CA LEU A 397 12.91 -6.27 -3.35
C LEU A 397 13.51 -6.24 -4.75
N GLY A 398 14.10 -5.10 -5.13
CA GLY A 398 14.68 -4.89 -6.47
C GLY A 398 16.21 -4.88 -6.47
N GLN A 399 16.87 -5.02 -5.32
CA GLN A 399 18.34 -4.97 -5.24
C GLN A 399 18.96 -6.08 -6.11
N ASN A 400 20.09 -5.74 -6.75
CA ASN A 400 20.75 -6.55 -7.79
C ASN A 400 19.95 -6.74 -9.07
N GLY A 401 18.80 -6.10 -9.24
CA GLY A 401 18.01 -6.15 -10.45
C GLY A 401 17.75 -7.59 -10.89
N TYR A 402 18.03 -7.90 -12.16
CA TYR A 402 17.82 -9.24 -12.71
C TYR A 402 18.88 -10.28 -12.29
N ASP A 403 19.97 -9.85 -11.65
CA ASP A 403 21.04 -10.73 -11.14
C ASP A 403 20.80 -11.19 -9.69
N MET A 404 19.67 -10.82 -9.10
CA MET A 404 19.29 -11.23 -7.75
C MET A 404 19.28 -12.76 -7.59
N ASN A 405 19.72 -13.23 -6.43
CA ASN A 405 19.82 -14.65 -6.11
C ASN A 405 19.65 -14.91 -4.61
N GLY A 406 19.71 -16.18 -4.21
CA GLY A 406 19.59 -16.60 -2.81
C GLY A 406 18.30 -16.11 -2.16
N ASN A 407 18.40 -15.75 -0.88
CA ASN A 407 17.26 -15.31 -0.08
C ASN A 407 16.59 -14.04 -0.63
N THR A 408 17.34 -13.13 -1.26
CA THR A 408 16.74 -11.95 -1.92
C THR A 408 15.75 -12.37 -3.00
N LYS A 409 16.14 -13.35 -3.83
CA LYS A 409 15.24 -13.89 -4.85
C LYS A 409 14.05 -14.64 -4.26
N LEU A 410 14.23 -15.39 -3.18
CA LEU A 410 13.11 -16.09 -2.51
C LEU A 410 12.08 -15.11 -1.93
N ILE A 411 12.53 -14.00 -1.35
CA ILE A 411 11.64 -12.92 -0.89
C ILE A 411 10.94 -12.25 -2.08
N PHE A 412 11.67 -11.93 -3.15
CA PHE A 412 11.10 -11.39 -4.38
C PHE A 412 10.00 -12.31 -4.94
N ASP A 413 10.27 -13.61 -5.06
CA ASP A 413 9.32 -14.60 -5.58
C ASP A 413 8.06 -14.66 -4.68
N SER A 414 8.24 -14.64 -3.36
CA SER A 414 7.14 -14.57 -2.38
C SER A 414 6.26 -13.32 -2.58
N GLN A 415 6.87 -12.17 -2.87
CA GLN A 415 6.16 -10.92 -3.14
C GLN A 415 5.42 -10.96 -4.47
N MET A 416 6.02 -11.54 -5.51
CA MET A 416 5.36 -11.71 -6.81
C MET A 416 4.16 -12.67 -6.72
N ASN A 417 4.24 -13.69 -5.87
CA ASN A 417 3.19 -14.69 -5.75
C ASN A 417 1.89 -14.14 -5.14
N ILE A 418 1.94 -13.18 -4.22
CA ILE A 418 0.73 -12.73 -3.51
C ILE A 418 -0.31 -12.05 -4.42
N SER A 419 0.07 -11.53 -5.58
CA SER A 419 -0.88 -10.98 -6.56
C SER A 419 -1.28 -11.99 -7.65
N SER A 420 -0.83 -13.24 -7.57
CA SER A 420 -1.20 -14.28 -8.54
C SER A 420 -2.66 -14.69 -8.38
N HIS A 421 -3.46 -14.55 -9.43
CA HIS A 421 -4.86 -15.03 -9.46
C HIS A 421 -4.96 -16.54 -9.19
N GLU A 422 -4.00 -17.33 -9.67
CA GLU A 422 -4.01 -18.78 -9.51
C GLU A 422 -3.75 -19.20 -8.05
N ASN A 423 -2.77 -18.56 -7.40
CA ASN A 423 -2.39 -18.90 -6.02
C ASN A 423 -3.28 -18.21 -4.98
N TYR A 424 -3.75 -17.00 -5.29
CA TYR A 424 -4.52 -16.14 -4.39
C TYR A 424 -5.76 -15.56 -5.08
N PRO A 425 -6.75 -16.40 -5.47
CA PRO A 425 -7.95 -15.91 -6.16
C PRO A 425 -8.75 -14.89 -5.32
N GLY A 426 -8.69 -14.99 -3.99
CA GLY A 426 -9.33 -14.04 -3.07
C GLY A 426 -8.70 -12.63 -3.05
N PHE A 427 -7.54 -12.45 -3.70
CA PHE A 427 -6.84 -11.17 -3.80
C PHE A 427 -6.98 -10.50 -5.18
N THR A 428 -7.73 -11.13 -6.09
CA THR A 428 -7.93 -10.63 -7.45
C THR A 428 -8.67 -9.30 -7.43
N GLY A 429 -8.12 -8.28 -8.09
CA GLY A 429 -8.67 -6.92 -8.13
C GLY A 429 -8.52 -6.14 -6.81
N SER A 430 -7.88 -6.71 -5.79
CA SER A 430 -7.63 -6.03 -4.50
C SER A 430 -6.15 -5.93 -4.14
N VAL A 431 -5.29 -6.79 -4.70
CA VAL A 431 -3.86 -6.82 -4.42
C VAL A 431 -3.06 -6.79 -5.72
N ALA A 432 -2.01 -5.97 -5.76
CA ALA A 432 -1.04 -5.93 -6.85
C ALA A 432 0.39 -5.98 -6.31
N THR A 433 1.27 -6.57 -7.11
CA THR A 433 2.72 -6.53 -6.89
C THR A 433 3.39 -5.78 -8.02
N VAL A 434 4.33 -4.90 -7.66
CA VAL A 434 5.17 -4.16 -8.58
C VAL A 434 6.58 -4.76 -8.57
N ASP A 435 7.00 -5.26 -9.73
CA ASP A 435 8.39 -5.68 -9.96
C ASP A 435 9.31 -4.46 -10.04
N THR A 436 10.21 -4.33 -9.05
CA THR A 436 11.11 -3.19 -8.90
C THR A 436 12.52 -3.45 -9.43
N ARG A 437 12.79 -4.60 -10.07
CA ARG A 437 14.13 -4.94 -10.59
C ARG A 437 14.64 -3.92 -11.60
N SER A 438 13.75 -3.43 -12.46
CA SER A 438 14.05 -2.41 -13.46
C SER A 438 14.25 -1.01 -12.87
N SER A 439 13.82 -0.77 -11.63
CA SER A 439 13.99 0.50 -10.92
C SER A 439 15.37 0.62 -10.25
N TRP A 440 16.08 -0.51 -10.05
CA TRP A 440 17.41 -0.49 -9.43
C TRP A 440 18.43 0.22 -10.35
N ARG A 441 19.12 1.22 -9.81
CA ARG A 441 20.14 2.01 -10.54
C ARG A 441 21.58 1.61 -10.19
N GLY A 442 21.75 0.43 -9.62
CA GLY A 442 23.05 -0.05 -9.12
C GLY A 442 23.37 0.46 -7.71
N PRO A 443 24.51 0.05 -7.15
CA PRO A 443 24.98 0.53 -5.86
C PRO A 443 25.54 1.96 -6.04
N PHE A 444 24.76 2.99 -5.73
CA PHE A 444 25.24 4.36 -5.91
C PHE A 444 26.30 4.77 -4.85
N GLN A 445 27.38 5.43 -5.28
CA GLN A 445 28.38 6.12 -4.45
C GLN A 445 28.80 7.44 -5.12
N PRO A 446 28.80 8.58 -4.39
CA PRO A 446 29.95 8.91 -3.53
C PRO A 446 29.57 9.43 -2.13
N GLY A 447 30.21 8.87 -1.09
CA GLY A 447 30.09 9.32 0.32
C GLY A 447 30.11 8.25 1.40
N HIS A 448 29.88 6.98 1.04
CA HIS A 448 29.85 5.77 1.89
C HIS A 448 28.87 5.78 3.08
N ILE A 449 27.98 4.78 3.09
CA ILE A 449 27.73 4.01 4.30
C ILE A 449 28.09 2.57 3.96
N ASP A 450 29.33 2.19 4.31
CA ASP A 450 29.80 0.81 4.24
C ASP A 450 29.07 0.00 5.31
N ASP A 451 27.91 -0.52 4.93
CA ASP A 451 27.45 -1.80 5.46
C ASP A 451 28.29 -2.85 4.71
N HIS A 452 29.41 -3.25 5.31
CA HIS A 452 30.30 -4.30 4.78
C HIS A 452 29.62 -5.68 4.69
N GLU A 453 28.33 -5.80 5.00
CA GLU A 453 27.63 -7.06 5.07
C GLU A 453 27.11 -7.49 3.69
N TYR A 454 26.84 -6.57 2.75
CA TYR A 454 26.40 -6.91 1.38
C TYR A 454 26.91 -5.98 0.28
N LYS A 455 27.38 -6.57 -0.83
CA LYS A 455 27.92 -5.88 -2.03
C LYS A 455 26.91 -5.01 -2.78
N ASP A 456 25.64 -5.08 -2.41
CA ASP A 456 24.51 -4.49 -3.13
C ASP A 456 24.16 -3.07 -2.62
N GLY A 457 24.81 -2.65 -1.53
CA GLY A 457 24.63 -1.36 -0.86
C GLY A 457 23.35 -1.27 -0.01
N PRO A 458 23.39 -0.64 1.18
CA PRO A 458 22.18 -0.41 1.95
C PRO A 458 21.27 0.58 1.21
N HIS A 459 19.95 0.42 1.36
CA HIS A 459 18.95 1.39 0.87
C HIS A 459 19.04 1.78 -0.61
N TYR A 460 19.31 0.82 -1.51
CA TYR A 460 19.44 1.08 -2.95
C TYR A 460 20.51 2.14 -3.26
N GLY A 461 21.58 2.19 -2.45
CA GLY A 461 22.67 3.16 -2.59
C GLY A 461 22.24 4.60 -2.38
N ASN A 462 21.11 4.85 -1.71
CA ASN A 462 20.50 6.18 -1.60
C ASN A 462 20.11 6.82 -2.95
N ASN A 463 19.95 6.02 -4.00
CA ASN A 463 19.67 6.54 -5.34
C ASN A 463 18.24 7.09 -5.44
N ALA A 464 18.10 8.42 -5.52
CA ALA A 464 16.82 9.13 -5.61
C ALA A 464 15.94 8.62 -6.75
N GLU A 465 16.52 8.37 -7.91
CA GLU A 465 15.79 7.90 -9.08
C GLU A 465 15.15 6.52 -8.83
N THR A 466 15.80 5.63 -8.08
CA THR A 466 15.22 4.35 -7.66
C THR A 466 13.96 4.55 -6.81
N PHE A 467 14.00 5.45 -5.81
CA PHE A 467 12.85 5.74 -4.96
C PHE A 467 11.69 6.38 -5.74
N LEU A 468 12.00 7.29 -6.66
CA LEU A 468 10.98 7.92 -7.51
C LEU A 468 10.32 6.89 -8.45
N GLU A 469 11.10 6.03 -9.09
CA GLU A 469 10.57 4.99 -9.99
C GLU A 469 9.71 3.97 -9.26
N VAL A 470 10.14 3.52 -8.08
CA VAL A 470 9.33 2.62 -7.24
C VAL A 470 8.04 3.31 -6.79
N GLY A 471 8.12 4.57 -6.32
CA GLY A 471 6.94 5.34 -5.95
C GLY A 471 5.98 5.57 -7.10
N ASN A 472 6.49 5.81 -8.31
CA ASN A 472 5.69 5.94 -9.52
C ASN A 472 4.95 4.65 -9.83
N ALA A 473 5.67 3.53 -9.87
CA ALA A 473 5.12 2.23 -10.24
C ALA A 473 4.08 1.74 -9.22
N VAL A 474 4.34 1.91 -7.91
CA VAL A 474 3.38 1.61 -6.84
C VAL A 474 2.16 2.54 -6.91
N GLY A 475 2.36 3.84 -7.19
CA GLY A 475 1.25 4.79 -7.35
C GLY A 475 0.35 4.41 -8.52
N LEU A 476 0.92 4.07 -9.67
CA LEU A 476 0.16 3.65 -10.86
C LEU A 476 -0.56 2.32 -10.62
N ALA A 477 0.07 1.36 -9.94
CA ALA A 477 -0.58 0.10 -9.58
C ALA A 477 -1.76 0.33 -8.62
N MET A 478 -1.61 1.20 -7.62
CA MET A 478 -2.68 1.58 -6.71
C MET A 478 -3.84 2.25 -7.47
N ALA A 479 -3.52 3.21 -8.35
CA ALA A 479 -4.53 3.89 -9.15
C ALA A 479 -5.34 2.90 -10.01
N ARG A 480 -4.67 1.93 -10.65
CA ARG A 480 -5.35 0.87 -11.42
C ARG A 480 -6.31 0.06 -10.56
N LEU A 481 -5.86 -0.41 -9.40
CA LEU A 481 -6.73 -1.16 -8.48
C LEU A 481 -7.95 -0.37 -7.99
N LEU A 482 -7.85 0.96 -7.92
CA LEU A 482 -8.96 1.83 -7.50
C LEU A 482 -9.96 2.12 -8.63
N LEU A 483 -9.56 1.94 -9.90
CA LEU A 483 -10.40 2.15 -11.08
C LEU A 483 -11.14 0.88 -11.54
N GLU A 484 -10.64 -0.29 -11.14
CA GLU A 484 -11.28 -1.61 -11.30
C GLU A 484 -12.37 -1.88 -10.26
#